data_AF-L1P952-F1
#
_entry.id   AF-L1P952-F1
#
_cell.length_a   1.000
_cell.length_b   1.000
_cell.length_c   1.000
_cell.angle_alpha   90.00
_cell.angle_beta   90.00
_cell.angle_gamma   90.00
#
_symmetry.space_group_name_H-M   'P 1'
#
loop_
_entity.id
_entity.type
_entity.pdbx_description
1 polymer ?
#
loop_
_entity_poly.entity_id
_entity_poly.type
_entity_poly.pdbx_seq_one_letter_code
_entity_poly.pdbx_strand_id
1 'polypeptide(L)' 'MRTIKNLYVKVTYTVGLGDVEVSDEVFEQLDKMADYGFSVEDCESSKYPEAFDWLAYNIRENDAMDWAYEVEID' A
#
# COMPACT_ATOMS: atom_id res chain seq x y z
N MET A 1 21.51 -2.65 -27.57
CA MET A 1 21.18 -3.34 -26.31
C MET A 1 22.24 -2.97 -25.27
N ARG A 2 21.84 -2.74 -24.01
CA ARG A 2 22.74 -2.42 -22.89
C ARG A 2 22.31 -3.26 -21.69
N THR A 3 23.26 -3.57 -20.81
CA THR A 3 23.01 -4.32 -19.57
C THR A 3 23.11 -3.37 -18.39
N ILE A 4 22.07 -3.33 -17.55
CA ILE A 4 22.09 -2.65 -16.26
C ILE A 4 22.61 -3.63 -15.22
N LYS A 5 23.56 -3.20 -14.38
CA LYS A 5 24.14 -4.06 -13.34
C LYS A 5 23.19 -4.18 -12.16
N ASN A 6 22.75 -3.05 -11.61
CA ASN A 6 21.72 -2.97 -10.58
C ASN A 6 20.63 -1.98 -11.00
N LEU A 7 19.37 -2.39 -10.87
CA LEU A 7 18.19 -1.58 -11.16
C LEU A 7 17.30 -1.58 -9.92
N TYR A 8 17.06 -0.41 -9.35
CA TYR A 8 16.13 -0.22 -8.25
C TYR A 8 14.90 0.53 -8.77
N VAL A 9 13.71 0.00 -8.49
CA VAL A 9 12.46 0.61 -8.91
C VAL A 9 11.53 0.66 -7.71
N LYS A 10 11.08 1.86 -7.37
CA LYS A 10 9.99 2.07 -6.42
C LYS A 10 8.73 2.37 -7.21
N VAL A 11 7.68 1.59 -6.95
CA VAL A 11 6.36 1.77 -7.54
C VAL A 11 5.46 2.35 -6.48
N THR A 12 4.73 3.40 -6.82
CA THR A 12 3.66 3.94 -5.99
C THR A 12 2.39 3.96 -6.82
N TYR A 13 1.32 3.42 -6.27
CA TYR A 13 0.01 3.41 -6.91
C TYR A 13 -1.07 3.78 -5.92
N THR A 14 -2.12 4.43 -6.43
CA THR A 14 -3.27 4.86 -5.63
C THR A 14 -4.50 4.07 -6.07
N VAL A 15 -5.18 3.44 -5.11
CA VAL A 15 -6.44 2.74 -5.33
C VAL A 15 -7.55 3.51 -4.64
N GLY A 16 -8.64 3.78 -5.37
CA GLY A 16 -9.85 4.40 -4.83
C GLY A 16 -10.97 3.38 -4.78
N LEU A 17 -11.54 3.15 -3.60
CA LEU A 17 -12.70 2.27 -3.39
C LEU A 17 -13.85 3.09 -2.79
N GLY A 18 -15.08 2.75 -3.17
CA GLY A 18 -16.31 3.35 -2.62
C GLY A 18 -17.25 2.27 -2.11
N ASP A 19 -18.10 2.63 -1.14
CA ASP A 19 -19.13 1.75 -0.55
C ASP A 19 -18.59 0.37 -0.09
N VAL A 20 -17.42 0.37 0.53
CA VAL A 20 -16.76 -0.85 1.01
C VAL A 20 -17.28 -1.22 2.40
N GLU A 21 -17.78 -2.44 2.54
CA GLU A 21 -18.10 -3.03 3.84
C GLU A 21 -16.86 -3.71 4.45
N VAL A 22 -16.58 -3.39 5.72
CA VAL A 22 -15.48 -3.98 6.51
C VAL A 22 -15.98 -4.35 7.90
N SER A 23 -15.24 -5.20 8.62
CA SER A 23 -15.53 -5.45 10.03
C SER A 23 -15.19 -4.23 10.90
N ASP A 24 -15.79 -4.15 12.10
CA ASP A 24 -15.51 -3.08 13.07
C ASP A 24 -14.01 -2.98 13.40
N GLU A 25 -13.32 -4.13 13.53
CA GLU A 25 -11.87 -4.19 13.82
C GLU A 25 -11.03 -3.58 12.69
N VAL A 26 -11.37 -3.89 11.43
CA VAL A 26 -10.68 -3.32 10.25
C VAL A 26 -10.96 -1.82 10.17
N PHE A 27 -12.22 -1.40 10.39
CA PHE A 27 -12.59 0.01 10.38
C PHE A 27 -11.80 0.82 11.40
N GLU A 28 -11.79 0.40 12.66
CA GLU A 28 -11.07 1.12 13.74
C GLU A 28 -9.57 1.23 13.47
N GLN A 29 -8.96 0.24 12.83
CA GLN A 29 -7.54 0.27 12.51
C GLN A 29 -7.23 1.17 11.33
N LEU A 30 -8.04 1.12 10.27
CA LEU A 30 -7.91 2.04 9.13
C LEU A 30 -8.12 3.50 9.56
N ASP A 31 -9.09 3.76 10.43
CA ASP A 31 -9.35 5.09 10.99
C ASP A 31 -8.14 5.61 11.77
N LYS A 32 -7.55 4.78 12.65
CA LYS A 32 -6.29 5.11 13.34
C LYS A 32 -5.13 5.35 12.37
N MET A 33 -4.99 4.53 11.33
CA MET A 33 -3.93 4.72 10.32
C MET A 33 -4.08 6.06 9.59
N ALA A 34 -5.32 6.47 9.30
CA ALA A 34 -5.63 7.74 8.64
C ALA A 34 -5.25 8.95 9.51
N ASP A 35 -5.58 8.91 10.81
CA ASP A 35 -5.25 9.99 11.76
C ASP A 35 -3.76 10.19 11.97
N TYR A 36 -2.99 9.10 11.91
CA TYR A 36 -1.53 9.13 12.05
C TYR A 36 -0.85 9.66 10.77
N GLY A 37 -1.52 9.64 9.61
CA GLY A 37 -0.98 10.15 8.35
C GLY A 37 0.13 9.30 7.74
N PHE A 38 0.31 8.06 8.22
CA PHE A 38 1.45 7.23 7.83
C PHE A 38 1.10 6.24 6.71
N SER A 39 1.97 6.24 5.69
CA SER A 39 2.37 5.01 5.02
C SER A 39 2.91 4.07 6.11
N VAL A 40 2.12 3.07 6.51
CA VAL A 40 2.59 2.10 7.48
C VAL A 40 3.64 1.24 6.78
N GLU A 41 4.91 1.50 7.06
CA GLU A 41 6.00 0.63 6.63
C GLU A 41 5.86 -0.73 7.31
N ASP A 42 6.40 -1.77 6.67
CA ASP A 42 6.24 -3.19 7.04
C ASP A 42 6.53 -3.50 8.53
N CYS A 43 7.35 -2.66 9.18
CA CYS A 43 7.74 -2.76 10.60
C CYS A 43 6.63 -2.44 11.61
N GLU A 44 5.54 -1.82 11.17
CA GLU A 44 4.42 -1.39 12.02
C GLU A 44 3.12 -2.19 11.77
N SER A 45 3.17 -3.13 10.82
CA SER A 45 2.06 -4.03 10.45
C SER A 45 1.47 -4.79 11.65
N SER A 46 2.32 -5.18 12.60
CA SER A 46 1.89 -5.88 13.83
C SER A 46 0.96 -5.06 14.75
N LYS A 47 0.88 -3.73 14.58
CA LYS A 47 -0.04 -2.88 15.35
C LYS A 47 -1.43 -2.78 14.71
N TYR A 48 -1.54 -3.12 13.43
CA TYR A 48 -2.77 -3.05 12.63
C TYR A 48 -2.97 -4.32 11.79
N PRO A 49 -2.94 -5.53 12.39
CA PRO A 49 -2.88 -6.76 11.62
C PRO A 49 -4.13 -6.98 10.75
N GLU A 50 -5.32 -6.67 11.27
CA GLU A 50 -6.59 -6.82 10.55
C GLU A 50 -6.68 -5.86 9.37
N ALA A 51 -6.25 -4.60 9.51
CA ALA A 51 -6.20 -3.66 8.40
C ALA A 51 -5.16 -4.07 7.34
N PHE A 52 -3.98 -4.56 7.74
CA PHE A 52 -2.97 -5.04 6.81
C PHE A 52 -3.45 -6.25 6.00
N ASP A 53 -4.03 -7.25 6.67
CA ASP A 53 -4.57 -8.43 6.00
C ASP A 53 -5.68 -8.03 5.02
N TRP A 54 -6.56 -7.12 5.43
CA TRP A 54 -7.62 -6.63 4.57
C TRP A 54 -7.06 -5.89 3.35
N LEU A 55 -6.12 -4.96 3.53
CA LEU A 55 -5.50 -4.22 2.43
C LEU A 55 -4.76 -5.16 1.47
N ALA A 56 -3.96 -6.10 1.99
CA ALA A 56 -3.22 -7.06 1.18
C ALA A 56 -4.14 -7.99 0.36
N TYR A 57 -5.32 -8.32 0.89
CA TYR A 57 -6.29 -9.16 0.18
C TYR A 57 -7.10 -8.39 -0.86
N ASN A 58 -7.49 -7.15 -0.56
CA ASN A 58 -8.46 -6.38 -1.35
C ASN A 58 -7.83 -5.38 -2.31
N ILE A 59 -6.59 -4.96 -2.09
CA ILE A 59 -5.89 -3.97 -2.94
C ILE A 59 -4.86 -4.67 -3.81
N ARG A 60 -4.98 -4.50 -5.13
CA ARG A 60 -3.98 -4.98 -6.09
C ARG A 60 -3.51 -3.87 -7.01
N GLU A 61 -2.32 -4.04 -7.58
CA GLU A 61 -1.75 -3.09 -8.54
C GLU A 61 -2.68 -2.81 -9.74
N ASN A 62 -3.48 -3.81 -10.13
CA ASN A 62 -4.43 -3.70 -11.23
C ASN A 62 -5.66 -2.83 -10.89
N ASP A 63 -5.88 -2.51 -9.62
CA ASP A 63 -6.97 -1.64 -9.16
C ASP A 63 -6.54 -0.17 -9.09
N ALA A 64 -5.31 0.12 -9.50
CA ALA A 64 -4.75 1.45 -9.44
C ALA A 64 -5.43 2.42 -10.40
N MET A 65 -5.71 3.61 -9.88
CA MET A 65 -6.17 4.76 -10.66
C MET A 65 -4.98 5.49 -11.30
N ASP A 66 -3.87 5.59 -10.57
CA ASP A 66 -2.66 6.30 -10.98
C ASP A 66 -1.40 5.51 -10.59
N TRP A 67 -0.34 5.64 -11.40
CA TRP A 67 0.98 5.03 -11.18
C TRP A 67 2.11 6.06 -11.23
N ALA A 68 3.09 5.89 -10.35
CA ALA A 68 4.37 6.59 -10.40
C ALA A 68 5.53 5.60 -10.23
N TYR A 69 6.59 5.81 -11.02
CA TYR A 69 7.83 5.04 -10.96
C TYR A 69 8.99 5.96 -10.59
N GLU A 70 9.73 5.60 -9.55
CA GLU A 70 11.03 6.17 -9.24
C GLU A 70 12.10 5.11 -9.57
N VAL A 71 13.13 5.50 -10.33
CA VAL A 71 14.14 4.57 -10.86
C VAL A 71 15.54 5.05 -10.52
N GLU A 72 16.34 4.15 -9.95
CA GLU A 72 17.76 4.37 -9.64
C GLU A 72 18.62 3.26 -10.27
N ILE A 73 19.79 3.63 -10.78
CA ILE A 73 20.75 2.73 -11.43
C ILE A 73 22.12 2.91 -10.76
N ASP A 74 22.74 1.78 -10.37
CA ASP A 74 24.09 1.69 -9.79
C ASP A 74 24.97 0.69 -10.58
#